data_AF-A0A9X0CJL4-F1
#
_entry.id   AF-A0A9X0CJL4-F1
#
_cell.length_a   1.000
_cell.length_b   1.000
_cell.length_c   1.000
_cell.angle_alpha   90.00
_cell.angle_beta   90.00
_cell.angle_gamma   90.00
#
_symmetry.space_group_name_H-M   'P 1'
#
loop_
_entity.id
_entity.type
_entity.pdbx_description
1 polymer ?
#
loop_
_entity_poly.entity_id
_entity_poly.type
_entity_poly.pdbx_seq_one_letter_code
_entity_poly.pdbx_strand_id
1 'polypeptide(L)'
;MTQVDNDRATIVFDGTTYKPPPFTSSGNVVRVRSSVMELQQRKDSVSATSKSTQIVGGVYEDGSGTISSPGYPNGYAHNLDCSWLLYRTVDTPDFIFTDFNTEENYDLVAVSTGRFGEQVITNGWSGNRVPVDSYFTVGSSYMWIRFTSNGGNGDGRSHPGWSGPYKKYWPYGANGKKKRSLRKAMRV
;
A
#
# COMPACT_ATOMS: atom_id res chain seq x y z
N MET A 1 -12.82 23.09 8.65
CA MET A 1 -11.68 22.19 8.86
C MET A 1 -10.49 22.79 8.13
N THR A 2 -9.34 22.95 8.77
CA THR A 2 -8.20 23.64 8.14
C THR A 2 -7.34 22.63 7.38
N GLN A 3 -7.17 22.85 6.08
CA GLN A 3 -6.25 22.07 5.24
C GLN A 3 -4.83 22.62 5.44
N VAL A 4 -3.88 21.72 5.66
CA VAL A 4 -2.52 22.05 6.07
C VAL A 4 -1.57 21.61 4.96
N ASP A 5 -1.03 22.59 4.22
CA ASP A 5 -0.29 22.31 2.99
C ASP A 5 1.17 21.91 3.25
N ASN A 6 1.67 21.02 2.39
CA ASN A 6 2.87 20.21 2.65
C ASN A 6 4.18 21.02 2.68
N ASP A 7 4.23 22.20 2.04
CA ASP A 7 5.51 22.86 1.73
C ASP A 7 6.16 23.62 2.91
N ARG A 8 5.45 23.83 4.04
CA ARG A 8 6.06 24.25 5.33
C ARG A 8 5.16 24.30 6.59
N ALA A 9 3.87 23.97 6.51
CA ALA A 9 2.90 24.29 7.57
C ALA A 9 3.13 23.50 8.89
N THR A 10 3.99 24.04 9.76
CA THR A 10 4.40 23.43 11.02
C THR A 10 3.45 23.84 12.16
N ILE A 11 2.64 22.90 12.65
CA ILE A 11 1.78 23.11 13.82
C ILE A 11 2.59 22.85 15.09
N VAL A 12 2.84 23.89 15.88
CA VAL A 12 3.51 23.81 17.19
C VAL A 12 2.47 23.91 18.31
N PHE A 13 2.60 23.10 19.36
CA PHE A 13 1.69 23.12 20.51
C PHE A 13 2.36 22.65 21.81
N ASP A 14 1.87 23.13 22.96
CA ASP A 14 2.35 22.77 24.30
C ASP A 14 1.51 21.67 24.98
N GLY A 15 0.37 21.32 24.39
CA GLY A 15 -0.56 20.30 24.90
C GLY A 15 -1.33 20.70 26.17
N THR A 16 -1.08 21.89 26.73
CA THR A 16 -1.56 22.35 28.04
C THR A 16 -2.36 23.65 27.90
N THR A 17 -1.72 24.73 27.47
CA THR A 17 -2.34 26.05 27.24
C THR A 17 -2.86 26.22 25.81
N TYR A 18 -2.17 25.60 24.83
CA TYR A 18 -2.53 25.63 23.42
C TYR A 18 -2.66 24.22 22.86
N LYS A 19 -3.87 23.91 22.40
CA LYS A 19 -4.23 22.65 21.72
C LYS A 19 -4.76 23.01 20.33
N PRO A 20 -4.14 22.53 19.24
CA PRO A 20 -4.55 22.91 17.90
C PRO A 20 -5.92 22.29 17.54
N PRO A 21 -6.73 22.96 16.70
CA PRO A 21 -7.96 22.37 16.19
C PRO A 21 -7.66 21.15 15.28
N PRO A 22 -8.60 20.22 15.12
CA PRO A 22 -8.45 19.10 14.19
C PRO A 22 -8.15 19.57 12.76
N PHE A 23 -7.08 19.01 12.18
CA PHE A 23 -6.56 19.38 10.87
C PHE A 23 -6.47 18.17 9.94
N THR A 24 -6.47 18.42 8.63
CA THR A 24 -6.23 17.40 7.60
C THR A 24 -4.89 17.68 6.94
N SER A 25 -4.02 16.67 6.87
CA SER A 25 -2.85 16.72 5.98
C SER A 25 -3.29 16.53 4.54
N SER A 26 -2.69 17.25 3.60
CA SER A 26 -2.83 16.98 2.17
C SER A 26 -2.00 15.78 1.68
N GLY A 27 -1.22 15.14 2.56
CA GLY A 27 -0.40 13.95 2.26
C GLY A 27 -0.71 12.75 3.16
N ASN A 28 -0.11 11.60 2.82
CA ASN A 28 -0.22 10.35 3.58
C ASN A 28 0.73 10.25 4.79
N VAL A 29 1.52 11.29 5.08
CA VAL A 29 2.53 11.31 6.16
C VAL A 29 2.39 12.57 7.01
N VAL A 30 2.24 12.40 8.33
CA VAL A 30 2.34 13.47 9.34
C VAL A 30 3.54 13.18 10.24
N ARG A 31 4.54 14.07 10.26
CA ARG A 31 5.72 13.93 11.12
C ARG A 31 5.52 14.67 12.45
N VAL A 32 5.28 13.92 13.52
CA VAL A 32 5.27 14.46 14.88
C VAL A 32 6.71 14.56 15.42
N ARG A 33 7.03 15.65 16.12
CA ARG A 33 8.29 15.81 16.87
C ARG A 33 8.01 16.50 18.21
N SER A 34 8.30 15.80 19.31
CA SER A 34 8.43 16.40 20.64
C SER A 34 9.80 17.06 20.80
N SER A 35 9.85 18.19 21.50
CA SER A 35 11.07 18.87 21.94
C SER A 35 10.86 19.32 23.37
N VAL A 36 11.64 18.80 24.31
CA VAL A 36 11.59 19.18 25.74
C VAL A 36 12.75 20.11 26.03
N MET A 37 12.50 21.18 26.79
CA MET A 37 13.55 22.02 27.36
C MET A 37 13.75 21.62 28.83
N GLU A 38 14.97 21.19 29.14
CA GLU A 38 15.49 20.87 30.49
C GLU A 38 15.03 19.55 31.17
N LEU A 39 15.85 19.10 32.13
CA LEU A 39 15.89 17.75 32.71
C LEU A 39 14.89 17.54 33.87
N GLN A 40 13.60 17.79 33.66
CA GLN A 40 12.57 17.28 34.57
C GLN A 40 11.98 15.97 34.05
N GLN A 41 12.03 14.93 34.89
CA GLN A 41 11.70 13.54 34.52
C GLN A 41 10.17 13.28 34.43
N ARG A 42 9.43 14.16 33.74
CA ARG A 42 8.01 13.94 33.44
C ARG A 42 7.85 12.97 32.27
N LYS A 43 6.82 12.14 32.33
CA LYS A 43 6.45 11.19 31.26
C LYS A 43 5.63 11.92 30.20
N ASP A 44 6.29 12.78 29.43
CA ASP A 44 5.65 13.59 28.39
C ASP A 44 5.26 12.70 27.19
N SER A 45 3.99 12.28 27.14
CA SER A 45 3.45 11.40 26.09
C SER A 45 2.64 12.15 25.05
N VAL A 46 3.15 12.29 23.82
CA VAL A 46 2.40 12.87 22.70
C VAL A 46 1.56 11.79 22.01
N SER A 47 0.27 11.71 22.36
CA SER A 47 -0.70 10.81 21.72
C SER A 47 -1.41 11.49 20.54
N ALA A 48 -1.04 11.14 19.31
CA ALA A 48 -1.77 11.54 18.10
C ALA A 48 -2.72 10.42 17.65
N THR A 49 -4.00 10.72 17.45
CA THR A 49 -4.98 9.79 16.86
C THR A 49 -5.36 10.28 15.46
N SER A 50 -4.89 9.59 14.41
CA SER A 50 -5.31 9.85 13.04
C SER A 50 -6.62 9.14 12.74
N LYS A 51 -7.69 9.90 12.45
CA LYS A 51 -8.88 9.35 11.80
C LYS A 51 -8.75 9.54 10.30
N SER A 52 -8.12 8.57 9.63
CA SER A 52 -8.12 8.55 8.17
C SER A 52 -9.54 8.38 7.63
N THR A 53 -9.90 9.13 6.60
CA THR A 53 -11.07 8.85 5.75
C THR A 53 -10.76 7.64 4.87
N GLN A 54 -10.92 6.44 5.46
CA GLN A 54 -10.74 5.13 4.83
C GLN A 54 -9.41 4.92 4.09
N ILE A 55 -8.29 4.89 4.83
CA ILE A 55 -7.22 3.95 4.45
C ILE A 55 -7.68 2.56 4.92
N VAL A 56 -8.17 1.75 4.00
CA VAL A 56 -8.32 0.30 4.21
C VAL A 56 -7.08 -0.36 3.61
N GLY A 57 -6.24 -0.98 4.45
CA GLY A 57 -4.93 -1.46 4.02
C GLY A 57 -3.92 -1.51 5.17
N GLY A 58 -2.63 -1.28 4.88
CA GLY A 58 -1.59 -1.31 5.91
C GLY A 58 -0.16 -1.11 5.38
N VAL A 59 0.80 -1.06 6.31
CA VAL A 59 2.25 -0.99 6.02
C VAL A 59 2.91 -2.29 6.47
N TYR A 60 3.73 -2.88 5.60
CA TYR A 60 4.37 -4.19 5.82
C TYR A 60 5.87 -4.06 5.56
N GLU A 61 6.64 -4.04 6.65
CA GLU A 61 8.10 -3.91 6.66
C GLU A 61 8.76 -5.29 6.81
N ASP A 62 9.72 -5.61 5.93
CA ASP A 62 10.63 -6.77 5.96
C ASP A 62 10.05 -8.17 6.23
N GLY A 63 8.73 -8.34 6.09
CA GLY A 63 8.02 -9.60 6.30
C GLY A 63 7.74 -10.44 5.05
N SER A 64 6.91 -11.46 5.25
CA SER A 64 6.30 -12.32 4.23
C SER A 64 4.86 -12.61 4.62
N GLY A 65 3.91 -12.60 3.68
CA GLY A 65 2.50 -12.84 3.99
C GLY A 65 1.61 -12.84 2.76
N THR A 66 0.31 -12.61 2.96
CA THR A 66 -0.69 -12.47 1.90
C THR A 66 -1.45 -11.16 2.10
N ILE A 67 -1.65 -10.44 1.00
CA ILE A 67 -2.53 -9.26 0.93
C ILE A 67 -3.72 -9.64 0.05
N SER A 68 -4.90 -9.18 0.44
CA SER A 68 -6.13 -9.33 -0.34
C SER A 68 -7.01 -8.09 -0.21
N SER A 69 -7.93 -7.90 -1.14
CA SER A 69 -8.98 -6.88 -1.05
C SER A 69 -9.85 -7.07 0.20
N PRO A 70 -10.42 -5.99 0.77
CA PRO A 70 -11.34 -6.09 1.90
C PRO A 70 -12.52 -7.03 1.58
N GLY A 71 -12.88 -7.91 2.51
CA GLY A 71 -14.00 -8.85 2.34
C GLY A 71 -13.71 -10.11 1.50
N TYR A 72 -12.54 -10.22 0.86
CA TYR A 72 -12.13 -11.45 0.15
C TYR A 72 -12.19 -12.68 1.08
N PRO A 73 -12.71 -13.85 0.63
CA PRO A 73 -13.22 -14.16 -0.71
C PRO A 73 -14.72 -13.90 -0.90
N ASN A 74 -15.41 -13.36 0.11
CA ASN A 74 -16.87 -13.17 0.09
C ASN A 74 -17.32 -11.96 -0.74
N GLY A 75 -16.39 -11.07 -1.09
CA GLY A 75 -16.59 -9.90 -1.94
C GLY A 75 -16.27 -8.58 -1.25
N TYR A 76 -15.87 -7.58 -2.04
CA TYR A 76 -15.53 -6.25 -1.55
C TYR A 76 -16.73 -5.29 -1.59
N ALA A 77 -16.62 -4.19 -0.83
CA ALA A 77 -17.62 -3.13 -0.80
C ALA A 77 -17.37 -2.06 -1.89
N HIS A 78 -18.40 -1.29 -2.25
CA HIS A 78 -18.28 -0.19 -3.20
C HIS A 78 -17.65 1.07 -2.57
N ASN A 79 -17.17 1.98 -3.41
CA ASN A 79 -16.50 3.25 -3.09
C ASN A 79 -15.22 3.10 -2.23
N LEU A 80 -14.49 2.00 -2.40
CA LEU A 80 -13.22 1.77 -1.71
C LEU A 80 -12.07 2.55 -2.36
N ASP A 81 -11.16 3.06 -1.53
CA ASP A 81 -9.81 3.50 -1.93
C ASP A 81 -8.78 2.87 -0.96
N CYS A 82 -8.36 1.65 -1.28
CA CYS A 82 -7.50 0.84 -0.43
C CYS A 82 -6.04 1.01 -0.84
N SER A 83 -5.12 1.00 0.12
CA SER A 83 -3.68 1.11 -0.16
C SER A 83 -2.82 0.32 0.82
N TRP A 84 -1.89 -0.48 0.27
CA TRP A 84 -0.93 -1.28 1.02
C TRP A 84 0.48 -0.89 0.60
N LEU A 85 1.32 -0.54 1.58
CA LEU A 85 2.76 -0.29 1.37
C LEU A 85 3.54 -1.55 1.77
N LEU A 86 4.30 -2.09 0.82
CA LEU A 86 5.37 -3.05 1.05
C LEU A 86 6.70 -2.29 1.11
N TYR A 87 7.40 -2.41 2.23
CA TYR A 87 8.72 -1.80 2.44
C TYR A 87 9.78 -2.86 2.79
N ARG A 88 10.99 -2.68 2.26
CA ARG A 88 12.13 -3.59 2.44
C ARG A 88 13.42 -2.80 2.68
N THR A 89 14.15 -3.11 3.75
CA THR A 89 15.37 -2.33 4.10
C THR A 89 16.61 -2.74 3.31
N VAL A 90 16.71 -4.01 2.89
CA VAL A 90 17.92 -4.60 2.27
C VAL A 90 17.75 -4.99 0.80
N ASP A 91 16.53 -5.33 0.36
CA ASP A 91 16.24 -5.72 -1.03
C ASP A 91 14.91 -5.11 -1.52
N THR A 92 14.38 -5.61 -2.63
CA THR A 92 13.13 -5.12 -3.25
C THR A 92 11.92 -5.90 -2.72
N PRO A 93 10.74 -5.29 -2.55
CA PRO A 93 9.50 -6.03 -2.30
C PRO A 93 9.09 -6.81 -3.55
N ASP A 94 8.58 -8.03 -3.36
CA ASP A 94 8.05 -8.87 -4.43
C ASP A 94 6.58 -9.20 -4.12
N PHE A 95 5.69 -9.06 -5.10
CA PHE A 95 4.27 -9.40 -5.03
C PHE A 95 3.80 -10.04 -6.34
N ILE A 96 2.76 -10.88 -6.25
CA ILE A 96 2.07 -11.49 -7.40
C ILE A 96 0.60 -11.77 -7.04
N PHE A 97 -0.33 -11.58 -7.98
CA PHE A 97 -1.72 -12.02 -7.78
C PHE A 97 -1.82 -13.55 -7.92
N THR A 98 -2.47 -14.21 -6.96
CA THR A 98 -2.81 -15.64 -7.02
C THR A 98 -4.29 -15.89 -7.29
N ASP A 99 -5.14 -14.92 -7.01
CA ASP A 99 -6.55 -14.87 -7.39
C ASP A 99 -6.95 -13.42 -7.72
N PHE A 100 -7.85 -13.23 -8.68
CA PHE A 100 -8.22 -11.92 -9.20
C PHE A 100 -9.59 -11.92 -9.89
N ASN A 101 -10.58 -11.29 -9.26
CA ASN A 101 -11.93 -11.09 -9.78
C ASN A 101 -12.51 -9.76 -9.28
N THR A 102 -12.49 -8.74 -10.14
CA THR A 102 -13.03 -7.38 -9.92
C THR A 102 -13.93 -6.97 -11.09
N GLU A 103 -14.71 -5.89 -10.95
CA GLU A 103 -15.53 -5.39 -12.06
C GLU A 103 -14.66 -4.87 -13.23
N GLU A 104 -14.87 -5.45 -14.42
CA GLU A 104 -14.05 -5.18 -15.60
C GLU A 104 -14.20 -3.74 -16.11
N ASN A 105 -13.07 -3.05 -16.28
CA ASN A 105 -12.92 -1.62 -16.65
C ASN A 105 -13.32 -0.59 -15.58
N TYR A 106 -13.90 -0.98 -14.44
CA TYR A 106 -14.34 -0.05 -13.39
C TYR A 106 -13.52 -0.17 -12.10
N ASP A 107 -13.27 -1.39 -11.64
CA ASP A 107 -12.63 -1.64 -10.35
C ASP A 107 -11.17 -2.02 -10.55
N LEU A 108 -10.28 -1.09 -10.22
CA LEU A 108 -8.88 -1.13 -10.64
C LEU A 108 -7.96 -1.43 -9.46
N VAL A 109 -7.11 -2.45 -9.63
CA VAL A 109 -5.89 -2.62 -8.82
C VAL A 109 -4.71 -2.09 -9.61
N ALA A 110 -3.87 -1.25 -9.00
CA ALA A 110 -2.67 -0.69 -9.63
C ALA A 110 -1.47 -0.77 -8.68
N VAL A 111 -0.26 -0.84 -9.25
CA VAL A 111 1.00 -0.78 -8.50
C VAL A 111 1.76 0.51 -8.84
N SER A 112 2.34 1.12 -7.80
CA SER A 112 3.32 2.20 -7.93
C SER A 112 4.53 1.98 -7.03
N THR A 113 5.55 2.79 -7.22
CA THR A 113 6.81 2.77 -6.46
C THR A 113 7.26 4.18 -6.12
N GLY A 114 8.45 4.31 -5.55
CA GLY A 114 8.89 5.51 -4.83
C GLY A 114 8.37 5.54 -3.39
N ARG A 115 8.89 6.46 -2.60
CA ARG A 115 8.71 6.48 -1.13
C ARG A 115 7.27 6.79 -0.71
N PHE A 116 6.54 7.51 -1.55
CA PHE A 116 5.19 8.01 -1.33
C PHE A 116 4.19 7.48 -2.38
N GLY A 117 4.65 6.61 -3.30
CA GLY A 117 3.86 6.04 -4.39
C GLY A 117 3.88 6.88 -5.67
N GLU A 118 4.83 7.80 -5.77
CA GLU A 118 4.96 8.84 -6.80
C GLU A 118 5.28 8.33 -8.22
N GLN A 119 5.73 7.09 -8.37
CA GLN A 119 6.04 6.48 -9.67
C GLN A 119 5.04 5.36 -9.98
N VAL A 120 3.94 5.69 -10.66
CA VAL A 120 3.00 4.68 -11.19
C VAL A 120 3.70 3.81 -12.22
N ILE A 121 3.74 2.49 -12.01
CA ILE A 121 4.40 1.55 -12.93
C ILE A 121 3.42 0.81 -13.85
N THR A 122 2.12 0.86 -13.54
CA THR A 122 1.08 0.08 -14.23
C THR A 122 -0.20 0.91 -14.39
N ASN A 123 -0.87 0.78 -15.54
CA ASN A 123 -2.17 1.45 -15.81
C ASN A 123 -3.35 0.85 -15.00
N GLY A 124 -3.10 -0.20 -14.23
CA GLY A 124 -4.08 -0.96 -13.46
C GLY A 124 -4.66 -2.17 -14.21
N TRP A 125 -5.25 -3.09 -13.46
CA TRP A 125 -5.99 -4.24 -13.98
C TRP A 125 -7.38 -4.32 -13.34
N SER A 126 -8.30 -4.94 -14.06
CA SER A 126 -9.69 -5.20 -13.66
C SER A 126 -10.17 -6.50 -14.31
N GLY A 127 -11.37 -6.97 -13.95
CA GLY A 127 -11.96 -8.19 -14.51
C GLY A 127 -11.60 -9.48 -13.76
N ASN A 128 -11.84 -10.63 -14.40
CA ASN A 128 -11.87 -11.96 -13.77
C ASN A 128 -10.68 -12.89 -14.08
N ARG A 129 -9.50 -12.31 -14.35
CA ARG A 129 -8.27 -13.06 -14.67
C ARG A 129 -7.07 -12.49 -13.95
N VAL A 130 -6.27 -13.38 -13.33
CA VAL A 130 -4.93 -13.04 -12.83
C VAL A 130 -4.09 -12.46 -13.99
N PRO A 131 -3.57 -11.23 -13.89
CA PRO A 131 -2.82 -10.61 -14.97
C PRO A 131 -1.52 -11.36 -15.28
N VAL A 132 -1.20 -11.52 -16.57
CA VAL A 132 -0.01 -12.25 -17.01
C VAL A 132 1.29 -11.54 -16.58
N ASP A 133 1.28 -10.21 -16.61
CA ASP A 133 2.43 -9.36 -16.25
C ASP A 133 2.41 -8.95 -14.76
N SER A 134 1.80 -9.75 -13.88
CA SER A 134 1.60 -9.45 -12.45
C SER A 134 2.84 -9.58 -11.55
N TYR A 135 4.05 -9.59 -12.11
CA TYR A 135 5.30 -9.76 -11.38
C TYR A 135 6.18 -8.50 -11.43
N PHE A 136 6.43 -7.90 -10.26
CA PHE A 136 7.11 -6.60 -10.15
C PHE A 136 8.42 -6.68 -9.38
N THR A 137 9.53 -6.88 -10.09
CA THR A 137 10.86 -6.47 -9.58
C THR A 137 11.06 -4.98 -9.82
N VAL A 138 10.43 -4.16 -8.96
CA VAL A 138 10.72 -2.72 -8.87
C VAL A 138 12.13 -2.50 -8.31
N GLY A 139 12.93 -1.64 -8.94
CA GLY A 139 14.29 -1.28 -8.50
C GLY A 139 14.31 -0.35 -7.28
N SER A 140 13.46 -0.61 -6.29
CA SER A 140 13.12 0.28 -5.18
C SER A 140 12.77 -0.52 -3.93
N SER A 141 13.10 0.00 -2.76
CA SER A 141 12.69 -0.55 -1.45
C SER A 141 11.18 -0.45 -1.17
N TYR A 142 10.43 0.31 -1.97
CA TYR A 142 9.02 0.65 -1.73
C TYR A 142 8.14 0.19 -2.89
N MET A 143 7.06 -0.53 -2.59
CA MET A 143 5.98 -0.86 -3.54
C MET A 143 4.65 -0.52 -2.89
N TRP A 144 3.83 0.23 -3.60
CA TRP A 144 2.46 0.53 -3.21
C TRP A 144 1.51 -0.28 -4.10
N ILE A 145 0.60 -1.01 -3.48
CA ILE A 145 -0.56 -1.60 -4.16
C ILE A 145 -1.75 -0.72 -3.78
N ARG A 146 -2.51 -0.25 -4.78
CA ARG A 146 -3.76 0.51 -4.58
C ARG A 146 -4.91 -0.25 -5.23
N PHE A 147 -6.07 -0.31 -4.57
CA PHE A 147 -7.30 -0.85 -5.12
C PHE A 147 -8.43 0.16 -4.94
N THR A 148 -9.00 0.61 -6.05
CA THR A 148 -10.14 1.52 -6.07
C THR A 148 -11.36 0.83 -6.67
N SER A 149 -12.52 0.96 -6.03
CA SER A 149 -13.78 0.47 -6.58
C SER A 149 -14.77 1.60 -6.87
N ASN A 150 -15.65 1.39 -7.85
CA ASN A 150 -16.73 2.30 -8.22
C ASN A 150 -17.87 2.30 -7.18
N GLY A 151 -18.99 2.96 -7.51
CA GLY A 151 -20.16 3.09 -6.64
C GLY A 151 -21.15 1.91 -6.62
N GLY A 152 -20.99 0.90 -7.48
CA GLY A 152 -21.91 -0.24 -7.62
C GLY A 152 -21.70 -1.01 -8.93
N ASN A 153 -21.74 -2.33 -8.85
CA ASN A 153 -21.32 -3.21 -9.96
C ASN A 153 -22.38 -3.23 -11.09
N GLY A 154 -22.00 -2.72 -12.27
CA GLY A 154 -22.86 -2.60 -13.44
C GLY A 154 -23.23 -3.92 -14.13
N ASP A 155 -22.47 -5.00 -13.87
CA ASP A 155 -22.82 -6.36 -14.32
C ASP A 155 -23.84 -7.07 -13.40
N GLY A 156 -24.19 -6.47 -12.25
CA GLY A 156 -25.15 -6.98 -11.28
C GLY A 156 -24.65 -8.15 -10.41
N ARG A 157 -23.36 -8.51 -10.46
CA ARG A 157 -22.77 -9.60 -9.67
C ARG A 157 -22.02 -9.07 -8.44
N SER A 158 -21.68 -9.97 -7.52
CA SER A 158 -20.68 -9.69 -6.49
C SER A 158 -19.32 -10.23 -6.96
N HIS A 159 -18.27 -9.42 -6.80
CA HIS A 159 -16.91 -9.77 -7.16
C HIS A 159 -16.11 -10.13 -5.89
N PRO A 160 -15.54 -11.36 -5.78
CA PRO A 160 -14.72 -11.78 -4.65
C PRO A 160 -13.54 -10.86 -4.31
N GLY A 161 -13.02 -10.15 -5.32
CA GLY A 161 -11.82 -9.34 -5.24
C GLY A 161 -10.57 -10.10 -5.61
N TRP A 162 -9.45 -9.79 -4.96
CA TRP A 162 -8.13 -10.31 -5.33
C TRP A 162 -7.32 -10.70 -4.09
N SER A 163 -6.36 -11.60 -4.29
CA SER A 163 -5.46 -12.08 -3.23
C SER A 163 -4.10 -12.48 -3.81
N GLY A 164 -3.02 -12.13 -3.12
CA GLY A 164 -1.65 -12.37 -3.57
C GLY A 164 -0.63 -12.43 -2.42
N PRO A 165 0.35 -13.35 -2.45
CA PRO A 165 1.43 -13.35 -1.48
C PRO A 165 2.41 -12.19 -1.75
N TYR A 166 2.89 -11.56 -0.67
CA TYR A 166 4.10 -10.75 -0.72
C TYR A 166 5.28 -11.54 -0.13
N LYS A 167 6.34 -11.62 -0.95
CA LYS A 167 7.66 -12.21 -0.70
C LYS A 167 7.75 -13.46 0.19
N LYS A 168 7.41 -14.62 -0.38
CA LYS A 168 8.09 -15.89 -0.05
C LYS A 168 8.91 -16.33 -1.26
N TYR A 169 10.24 -16.28 -1.15
CA TYR A 169 11.19 -16.38 -2.27
C TYR A 169 10.99 -17.60 -3.19
N TRP A 170 11.21 -17.38 -4.50
CA TRP A 170 11.74 -18.43 -5.36
C TRP A 170 12.64 -17.94 -6.51
N PRO A 171 13.93 -18.33 -6.50
CA PRO A 171 14.48 -19.09 -7.63
C PRO A 171 14.70 -20.58 -7.28
N TYR A 172 14.23 -20.98 -6.09
CA TYR A 172 13.99 -22.39 -5.55
C TYR A 172 11.37 -23.89 -5.68
N GLY A 173 10.93 -24.85 -6.59
CA GLY A 173 9.78 -25.75 -6.48
C GLY A 173 10.05 -26.83 -5.42
N ALA A 174 9.69 -26.55 -4.17
CA ALA A 174 9.82 -27.37 -2.95
C ALA A 174 11.25 -27.79 -2.52
N ASN A 175 12.13 -28.13 -3.47
CA ASN A 175 13.30 -28.99 -3.22
C ASN A 175 14.64 -28.22 -3.19
N GLY A 176 14.66 -26.93 -2.87
CA GLY A 176 15.87 -26.12 -2.64
C GLY A 176 16.86 -25.93 -3.81
N LYS A 177 16.57 -26.41 -5.03
CA LYS A 177 17.50 -26.35 -6.18
C LYS A 177 17.18 -25.20 -7.15
N LYS A 178 18.19 -24.37 -7.44
CA LYS A 178 18.08 -23.15 -8.28
C LYS A 178 17.63 -23.49 -9.70
N LYS A 179 16.50 -22.95 -10.18
CA LYS A 179 16.13 -23.07 -11.61
C LYS A 179 17.16 -22.31 -12.47
N ARG A 180 17.78 -22.99 -13.43
CA ARG A 180 18.72 -22.38 -14.40
C ARG A 180 17.98 -21.37 -15.29
N SER A 181 18.57 -20.19 -15.49
CA SER A 181 18.06 -19.20 -16.44
C SER A 181 18.22 -19.71 -17.88
N LEU A 182 17.11 -19.81 -18.62
CA LEU A 182 17.12 -20.11 -20.05
C LEU A 182 17.39 -18.85 -20.87
N ARG A 183 18.64 -18.35 -20.82
CA ARG A 183 19.17 -17.47 -21.87
C ARG A 183 19.39 -18.29 -23.15
N LYS A 184 18.31 -18.59 -23.88
CA LYS A 184 18.42 -19.20 -25.21
C LYS A 184 18.98 -18.14 -26.17
N ALA A 185 20.12 -18.43 -26.79
CA ALA A 185 20.78 -17.49 -27.68
C ALA A 185 19.93 -17.21 -28.92
N MET A 186 19.87 -15.94 -29.32
CA MET A 186 19.43 -15.54 -30.65
C MET A 186 20.64 -14.99 -31.39
N ARG A 187 21.31 -15.88 -32.12
CA ARG A 187 22.35 -15.59 -33.11
C ARG A 187 22.16 -16.57 -34.26
N VAL A 188 21.65 -16.04 -35.36
CA VAL A 188 21.82 -16.49 -36.75
C VAL A 188 22.12 -15.20 -37.52
#